data_AF-A0A9P6H5S1-F1
#
_entry.id   AF-A0A9P6H5S1-F1
#
_cell.length_a   1.000
_cell.length_b   1.000
_cell.length_c   1.000
_cell.angle_alpha   90.00
_cell.angle_beta   90.00
_cell.angle_gamma   90.00
#
_symmetry.space_group_name_H-M   'P 1'
#
loop_
_entity.id
_entity.type
_entity.pdbx_description
1 polymer ?
#
loop_
_entity_poly.entity_id
_entity_poly.type
_entity_poly.pdbx_seq_one_letter_code
_entity_poly.pdbx_strand_id
1 'polypeptide(L)'
;MTSTTRAARGPSRLQLPEDGFNHPFQESECDVGPHQGKEHPRTIVELRMCALSNRIREKPDWWEKMEDETGEDANPEWKLTPGMVGPAERVWKSDKLIPSSLRERLLAAVAPLESVPDSEKDWHPGSDGLVLDLVHPSLYPIVYERTMSKNPGSASPTVVEAPEFCDPTFTSQTFQWLPSDFSVDPNGKVTLASPYINNVHPTRHKDICSVIPEILQHALPMFERVLSDAIRPLLPMRIATSGLYGEETADCIWDGVIPCPGSLNEEDQEAWLDKHPFKTPDAREHYDGDLGVMEDRISLRDRTIQVIVKLANIVLTPEKPEYPGGKWHVEGMMNENIVSSFIYYYDSENISESRLAFRRATSEPHAHEQDDSKCMRVLYDMDRDLPLVQNIGDVVTKAHRCVAFPNLYQHQVQPFRLEDPTKPGHRKILVFFLVDPTQTIPSATNVPPQQREWVTEAMHSADGNSALAKLPVEVLTMISEANDGTMTRSEAEKYREELMAERTVFVEANDQDYFGFEFNMWHIFMIAFHMTGEQPGEASPPSNSPKPKLLSSASRRERKGQVKISQ
;
A
#
# COMPACT_ATOMS: atom_id res chain seq x y z
N MET A 1 -12.79 -53.57 20.16
CA MET A 1 -12.25 -52.36 20.79
C MET A 1 -10.84 -52.14 20.24
N THR A 2 -10.74 -51.42 19.13
CA THR A 2 -9.47 -50.94 18.59
C THR A 2 -9.56 -49.43 18.58
N SER A 3 -8.99 -48.84 19.61
CA SER A 3 -8.82 -47.41 19.79
C SER A 3 -7.80 -46.92 18.77
N THR A 4 -8.27 -46.36 17.66
CA THR A 4 -7.43 -45.60 16.74
C THR A 4 -7.15 -44.25 17.39
N THR A 5 -5.96 -44.10 17.96
CA THR A 5 -5.39 -42.82 18.37
C THR A 5 -5.41 -41.87 17.18
N ARG A 6 -6.28 -40.86 17.24
CA ARG A 6 -6.30 -39.72 16.31
C ARG A 6 -4.97 -39.00 16.48
N ALA A 7 -4.04 -39.21 15.54
CA ALA A 7 -2.80 -38.44 15.47
C ALA A 7 -3.18 -36.96 15.50
N ALA A 8 -2.56 -36.19 16.39
CA ALA A 8 -2.68 -34.74 16.41
C ALA A 8 -2.20 -34.24 15.03
N ARG A 9 -3.14 -33.87 14.16
CA ARG A 9 -2.81 -33.07 12.98
C ARG A 9 -2.22 -31.77 13.52
N GLY A 10 -0.99 -31.45 13.13
CA GLY A 10 -0.44 -30.11 13.38
C GLY A 10 -1.39 -29.05 12.79
N PRO A 11 -1.30 -27.79 13.23
CA PRO A 11 -2.15 -26.72 12.68
C PRO A 11 -2.02 -26.73 11.16
N SER A 12 -3.14 -26.78 10.46
CA SER A 12 -3.16 -26.66 9.01
C SER A 12 -2.62 -25.27 8.65
N ARG A 13 -1.73 -25.21 7.66
CA ARG A 13 -1.04 -23.98 7.24
C ARG A 13 -1.50 -23.68 5.82
N LEU A 14 -2.01 -22.47 5.59
CA LEU A 14 -2.29 -22.01 4.24
C LEU A 14 -0.95 -21.94 3.49
N GLN A 15 -0.96 -22.45 2.26
CA GLN A 15 0.19 -22.31 1.38
C GLN A 15 0.20 -20.91 0.76
N LEU A 16 1.39 -20.46 0.38
CA LEU A 16 1.48 -19.26 -0.45
C LEU A 16 0.83 -19.55 -1.82
N PRO A 17 0.16 -18.57 -2.44
CA PRO A 17 -0.40 -18.72 -3.79
C PRO A 17 0.72 -19.04 -4.80
N GLU A 18 0.44 -19.93 -5.77
CA GLU A 18 1.43 -20.32 -6.78
C GLU A 18 1.81 -19.15 -7.71
N ASP A 19 0.83 -18.30 -8.05
CA ASP A 19 0.98 -17.15 -8.95
C ASP A 19 1.37 -15.84 -8.23
N GLY A 20 1.71 -15.91 -6.94
CA GLY A 20 1.95 -14.73 -6.11
C GLY A 20 0.67 -14.06 -5.60
N PHE A 21 0.83 -12.92 -4.92
CA PHE A 21 -0.31 -12.15 -4.41
C PHE A 21 -0.77 -11.11 -5.43
N ASN A 22 -2.06 -10.75 -5.38
CA ASN A 22 -2.59 -9.66 -6.19
C ASN A 22 -1.80 -8.37 -5.97
N HIS A 23 -1.54 -7.66 -7.05
CA HIS A 23 -0.77 -6.41 -7.04
C HIS A 23 -1.65 -5.22 -7.42
N PRO A 24 -1.49 -4.03 -6.82
CA PRO A 24 -2.27 -2.84 -7.18
C PRO A 24 -2.06 -2.36 -8.62
N PHE A 25 -1.13 -2.94 -9.37
CA PHE A 25 -0.74 -2.53 -10.72
C PHE A 25 -1.02 -3.59 -11.81
N GLN A 26 -1.76 -4.65 -11.50
CA GLN A 26 -2.18 -5.62 -12.51
C GLN A 26 -3.24 -4.98 -13.43
N GLU A 27 -2.96 -4.88 -14.73
CA GLU A 27 -3.97 -4.58 -15.75
C GLU A 27 -5.04 -5.69 -15.75
N SER A 28 -6.31 -5.30 -15.87
CA SER A 28 -7.32 -6.21 -16.39
C SER A 28 -6.88 -6.61 -17.79
N GLU A 29 -6.71 -7.90 -18.09
CA GLU A 29 -6.30 -8.36 -19.42
C GLU A 29 -7.03 -7.58 -20.53
N CYS A 30 -6.26 -7.13 -21.52
CA CYS A 30 -6.66 -6.14 -22.53
C CYS A 30 -7.89 -6.54 -23.36
N ASP A 31 -8.31 -7.81 -23.29
CA ASP A 31 -9.45 -8.38 -24.01
C ASP A 31 -10.76 -8.47 -23.18
N VAL A 32 -10.75 -8.04 -21.91
CA VAL A 32 -11.88 -8.24 -20.99
C VAL A 32 -12.29 -6.99 -20.19
N GLY A 33 -12.27 -5.81 -20.84
CA GLY A 33 -12.96 -4.60 -20.39
C GLY A 33 -12.42 -3.95 -19.10
N PRO A 34 -12.63 -2.63 -18.90
CA PRO A 34 -11.98 -1.82 -17.84
C PRO A 34 -12.43 -2.12 -16.39
N HIS A 35 -13.19 -3.20 -16.17
CA HIS A 35 -13.83 -3.51 -14.89
C HIS A 35 -13.38 -4.84 -14.26
N GLN A 36 -12.67 -5.71 -14.98
CA GLN A 36 -12.23 -7.00 -14.41
C GLN A 36 -11.08 -6.83 -13.41
N GLY A 37 -11.22 -7.41 -12.21
CA GLY A 37 -10.22 -7.35 -11.13
C GLY A 37 -10.46 -6.26 -10.08
N LYS A 38 -11.35 -5.30 -10.33
CA LYS A 38 -11.79 -4.32 -9.33
C LYS A 38 -12.87 -4.91 -8.43
N GLU A 39 -12.85 -4.56 -7.15
CA GLU A 39 -13.87 -4.99 -6.19
C GLU A 39 -15.20 -4.27 -6.47
N HIS A 40 -16.33 -4.95 -6.33
CA HIS A 40 -17.64 -4.30 -6.46
C HIS A 40 -17.82 -3.18 -5.42
N PRO A 41 -18.48 -2.07 -5.79
CA PRO A 41 -18.74 -0.98 -4.88
C PRO A 41 -19.65 -1.48 -3.74
N ARG A 42 -19.30 -1.11 -2.50
CA ARG A 42 -20.12 -1.39 -1.31
C ARG A 42 -20.99 -0.17 -1.04
N THR A 43 -22.24 -0.35 -0.65
CA THR A 43 -23.08 0.80 -0.31
C THR A 43 -22.50 1.57 0.89
N ILE A 44 -22.84 2.86 1.01
CA ILE A 44 -22.49 3.70 2.17
C ILE A 44 -22.98 3.03 3.47
N VAL A 45 -24.16 2.40 3.43
CA VAL A 45 -24.71 1.68 4.59
C VAL A 45 -23.84 0.47 4.93
N GLU A 46 -23.42 -0.33 3.95
CA GLU A 46 -22.49 -1.45 4.16
C GLU A 46 -21.15 -0.96 4.75
N LEU A 47 -20.56 0.10 4.20
CA LEU A 47 -19.32 0.69 4.71
C LEU A 47 -19.47 1.15 6.17
N ARG A 48 -20.60 1.78 6.51
CA ARG A 48 -20.92 2.19 7.88
C ARG A 48 -21.15 1.00 8.82
N MET A 49 -21.79 -0.06 8.35
CA MET A 49 -21.96 -1.30 9.12
C MET A 49 -20.63 -1.99 9.38
N CYS A 50 -19.74 -2.07 8.39
CA CYS A 50 -18.35 -2.51 8.54
C CYS A 50 -17.61 -1.68 9.59
N ALA A 51 -17.66 -0.35 9.49
CA ALA A 51 -17.02 0.55 10.43
C ALA A 51 -17.57 0.40 11.87
N LEU A 52 -18.88 0.22 12.02
CA LEU A 52 -19.51 -0.02 13.32
C LEU A 52 -19.08 -1.38 13.90
N SER A 53 -19.11 -2.44 13.08
CA SER A 53 -18.62 -3.77 13.47
C SER A 53 -17.17 -3.72 13.92
N ASN A 54 -16.30 -3.04 13.18
CA ASN A 54 -14.89 -2.84 13.54
C ASN A 54 -14.79 -2.13 14.90
N ARG A 55 -15.51 -1.02 15.12
CA ARG A 55 -15.53 -0.30 16.40
C ARG A 55 -16.03 -1.12 17.59
N ILE A 56 -16.96 -2.05 17.37
CA ILE A 56 -17.43 -2.97 18.41
C ILE A 56 -16.32 -3.98 18.73
N ARG A 57 -15.74 -4.62 17.71
CA ARG A 57 -14.69 -5.64 17.84
C ARG A 57 -13.36 -5.09 18.36
N GLU A 58 -13.16 -3.79 18.27
CA GLU A 58 -12.03 -3.08 18.88
C GLU A 58 -12.12 -3.00 20.41
N LYS A 59 -13.32 -3.09 21.00
CA LYS A 59 -13.48 -3.00 22.45
C LYS A 59 -12.92 -4.26 23.11
N PRO A 60 -12.24 -4.13 24.26
CA PRO A 60 -11.89 -5.28 25.09
C PRO A 60 -13.14 -6.09 25.41
N ASP A 61 -13.01 -7.40 25.38
CA ASP A 61 -14.02 -8.36 25.83
C ASP A 61 -15.40 -8.12 25.16
N TRP A 62 -15.38 -7.65 23.91
CA TRP A 62 -16.62 -7.37 23.16
C TRP A 62 -17.48 -8.63 22.98
N TRP A 63 -16.85 -9.81 22.92
CA TRP A 63 -17.51 -11.11 22.82
C TRP A 63 -18.34 -11.43 24.07
N GLU A 64 -17.88 -11.07 25.27
CA GLU A 64 -18.63 -11.28 26.52
C GLU A 64 -19.97 -10.53 26.51
N LYS A 65 -20.05 -9.40 25.78
CA LYS A 65 -21.27 -8.60 25.65
C LYS A 65 -22.24 -9.14 24.60
N MET A 66 -21.80 -10.03 23.72
CA MET A 66 -22.64 -10.68 22.70
C MET A 66 -23.36 -11.93 23.24
N GLU A 67 -22.91 -12.48 24.37
CA GLU A 67 -23.41 -13.75 24.93
C GLU A 67 -24.69 -13.59 25.78
N ASP A 68 -25.15 -12.37 26.05
CA ASP A 68 -26.05 -12.08 27.19
C ASP A 68 -27.57 -12.19 26.93
N GLU A 69 -28.03 -12.84 25.85
CA GLU A 69 -29.49 -13.05 25.62
C GLU A 69 -29.93 -14.49 25.26
N THR A 70 -29.14 -15.54 25.55
CA THR A 70 -29.49 -17.01 25.67
C THR A 70 -28.52 -17.99 24.99
N GLY A 71 -27.42 -17.54 24.39
CA GLY A 71 -26.65 -18.28 23.38
C GLY A 71 -25.56 -19.24 23.88
N GLU A 72 -25.80 -20.54 23.78
CA GLU A 72 -24.75 -21.54 23.59
C GLU A 72 -24.26 -21.48 22.12
N ASP A 73 -23.09 -20.88 21.89
CA ASP A 73 -22.01 -21.42 21.06
C ASP A 73 -20.92 -20.35 20.82
N ALA A 74 -19.85 -20.42 21.62
CA ALA A 74 -18.53 -19.92 21.23
C ALA A 74 -17.44 -20.79 21.91
N ASN A 75 -16.82 -21.65 21.12
CA ASN A 75 -15.65 -22.45 21.50
C ASN A 75 -14.53 -21.55 22.09
N PRO A 76 -13.93 -21.88 23.25
CA PRO A 76 -12.86 -21.10 23.89
C PRO A 76 -11.57 -20.92 23.06
N GLU A 77 -11.48 -21.53 21.87
CA GLU A 77 -10.40 -21.35 20.89
C GLU A 77 -10.57 -20.11 19.97
N TRP A 78 -11.72 -19.42 19.97
CA TRP A 78 -12.02 -18.25 19.10
C TRP A 78 -11.39 -16.92 19.53
N LYS A 79 -10.18 -16.92 20.10
CA LYS A 79 -9.51 -15.66 20.44
C LYS A 79 -8.92 -15.01 19.19
N LEU A 80 -9.68 -14.11 18.55
CA LEU A 80 -9.05 -12.95 17.89
C LEU A 80 -8.13 -12.35 18.96
N THR A 81 -6.85 -12.09 18.66
CA THR A 81 -6.00 -11.37 19.60
C THR A 81 -6.71 -10.06 19.96
N PRO A 82 -7.19 -9.89 21.20
CA PRO A 82 -8.08 -8.78 21.53
C PRO A 82 -7.44 -7.44 21.16
N GLY A 83 -8.18 -6.59 20.44
CA GLY A 83 -7.70 -5.29 19.99
C GLY A 83 -6.92 -5.28 18.66
N MET A 84 -6.77 -6.43 17.99
CA MET A 84 -6.22 -6.52 16.64
C MET A 84 -7.31 -6.52 15.58
N VAL A 85 -8.04 -5.43 15.44
CA VAL A 85 -8.97 -5.19 14.32
C VAL A 85 -8.76 -3.76 13.85
N GLY A 86 -8.44 -3.57 12.57
CA GLY A 86 -8.27 -2.25 11.97
C GLY A 86 -9.59 -1.65 11.45
N PRO A 87 -9.52 -0.47 10.83
CA PRO A 87 -10.70 0.28 10.43
C PRO A 87 -11.42 -0.29 9.20
N ALA A 88 -10.76 -1.15 8.44
CA ALA A 88 -11.27 -1.78 7.23
C ALA A 88 -10.89 -3.26 7.19
N GLU A 89 -11.53 -4.01 6.29
CA GLU A 89 -11.18 -5.41 6.02
C GLU A 89 -9.70 -5.52 5.63
N ARG A 90 -9.01 -6.60 6.05
CA ARG A 90 -7.57 -6.83 5.86
C ARG A 90 -6.62 -5.80 6.48
N VAL A 91 -7.13 -4.75 7.14
CA VAL A 91 -6.31 -3.81 7.91
C VAL A 91 -6.31 -4.21 9.38
N TRP A 92 -5.12 -4.29 9.96
CA TRP A 92 -4.89 -4.76 11.32
C TRP A 92 -4.15 -3.70 12.13
N LYS A 93 -4.46 -3.55 13.41
CA LYS A 93 -3.74 -2.65 14.32
C LYS A 93 -3.40 -3.32 15.64
N SER A 94 -2.45 -2.79 16.40
CA SER A 94 -2.19 -3.24 17.77
C SER A 94 -1.51 -2.14 18.56
N ASP A 95 -1.92 -1.94 19.81
CA ASP A 95 -1.31 -0.95 20.72
C ASP A 95 -0.30 -1.60 21.69
N LYS A 96 -0.13 -2.93 21.63
CA LYS A 96 0.66 -3.70 22.61
C LYS A 96 1.66 -4.67 21.97
N LEU A 97 1.82 -4.61 20.64
CA LEU A 97 2.64 -5.58 19.91
C LEU A 97 4.12 -5.47 20.27
N ILE A 98 4.61 -4.23 20.43
CA ILE A 98 6.01 -3.92 20.73
C ILE A 98 6.14 -3.61 22.23
N PRO A 99 6.92 -4.39 23.00
CA PRO A 99 7.16 -4.11 24.41
C PRO A 99 7.85 -2.76 24.63
N SER A 100 7.54 -2.07 25.73
CA SER A 100 8.14 -0.76 26.04
C SER A 100 9.67 -0.80 26.12
N SER A 101 10.26 -1.89 26.62
CA SER A 101 11.72 -2.07 26.66
C SER A 101 12.35 -2.17 25.26
N LEU A 102 11.64 -2.76 24.29
CA LEU A 102 12.09 -2.80 22.90
C LEU A 102 11.95 -1.42 22.23
N ARG A 103 10.88 -0.67 22.56
CA ARG A 103 10.73 0.74 22.12
C ARG A 103 11.86 1.62 22.64
N GLU A 104 12.22 1.52 23.91
CA GLU A 104 13.32 2.31 24.50
C GLU A 104 14.66 2.01 23.80
N ARG A 105 14.92 0.74 23.49
CA ARG A 105 16.09 0.35 22.69
C ARG A 105 16.03 0.91 21.27
N LEU A 106 14.86 0.94 20.63
CA LEU A 106 14.68 1.57 19.32
C LEU A 106 15.01 3.07 19.39
N LEU A 107 14.48 3.79 20.37
CA LEU A 107 14.76 5.22 20.56
C LEU A 107 16.26 5.46 20.73
N ALA A 108 16.93 4.67 21.57
CA ALA A 108 18.37 4.76 21.76
C ALA A 108 19.17 4.44 20.49
N ALA A 109 18.74 3.43 19.73
CA ALA A 109 19.39 3.01 18.49
C ALA A 109 19.21 4.00 17.33
N VAL A 110 18.08 4.74 17.31
CA VAL A 110 17.77 5.76 16.31
C VAL A 110 18.43 7.11 16.63
N ALA A 111 18.67 7.42 17.91
CA ALA A 111 19.23 8.71 18.34
C ALA A 111 20.51 9.15 17.59
N PRO A 112 21.48 8.26 17.24
CA PRO A 112 22.65 8.64 16.44
C PRO A 112 22.34 9.07 15.01
N LEU A 113 21.26 8.56 14.41
CA LEU A 113 20.79 8.97 13.08
C LEU A 113 20.06 10.33 13.14
N GLU A 114 19.41 10.60 14.26
CA GLU A 114 18.63 11.82 14.50
C GLU A 114 19.50 13.03 14.90
N SER A 115 20.56 12.76 15.67
CA SER A 115 21.38 13.78 16.34
C SER A 115 22.60 14.21 15.50
N VAL A 116 22.51 14.08 14.18
CA VAL A 116 23.53 14.57 13.25
C VAL A 116 23.50 16.11 13.20
N PRO A 117 24.62 16.77 12.81
CA PRO A 117 24.63 18.21 12.57
C PRO A 117 23.52 18.65 11.62
N ASP A 118 22.98 19.87 11.77
CA ASP A 118 21.86 20.35 10.94
C ASP A 118 22.17 20.33 9.43
N SER A 119 23.43 20.52 9.05
CA SER A 119 23.91 20.43 7.66
C SER A 119 23.89 19.01 7.10
N GLU A 120 23.82 17.99 7.95
CA GLU A 120 23.79 16.57 7.60
C GLU A 120 22.38 15.97 7.74
N LYS A 121 21.41 16.74 8.26
CA LYS A 121 20.01 16.29 8.35
C LYS A 121 19.42 16.13 6.95
N ASP A 122 18.90 14.93 6.70
CA ASP A 122 18.29 14.59 5.42
C ASP A 122 16.81 14.95 5.40
N TRP A 123 16.52 16.20 5.06
CA TRP A 123 15.14 16.67 4.91
C TRP A 123 14.54 16.17 3.60
N HIS A 124 13.35 15.56 3.69
CA HIS A 124 12.66 15.01 2.54
C HIS A 124 12.41 16.10 1.48
N PRO A 125 12.75 15.86 0.19
CA PRO A 125 12.56 16.83 -0.86
C PRO A 125 11.10 17.32 -0.95
N GLY A 126 10.90 18.64 -1.04
CA GLY A 126 9.57 19.24 -1.14
C GLY A 126 8.73 19.23 0.14
N SER A 127 9.27 18.77 1.29
CA SER A 127 8.54 18.74 2.57
C SER A 127 8.56 20.06 3.35
N ASP A 128 9.26 21.08 2.85
CA ASP A 128 9.50 22.33 3.56
C ASP A 128 10.12 22.14 4.97
N GLY A 129 11.00 21.12 5.12
CA GLY A 129 11.67 20.84 6.39
C GLY A 129 10.73 20.29 7.48
N LEU A 130 9.60 19.69 7.08
CA LEU A 130 8.66 19.03 7.99
C LEU A 130 8.92 17.53 8.13
N VAL A 131 9.53 16.90 7.13
CA VAL A 131 9.77 15.44 7.12
C VAL A 131 11.27 15.19 7.10
N LEU A 132 11.77 14.57 8.16
CA LEU A 132 13.17 14.16 8.32
C LEU A 132 13.30 12.67 8.02
N ASP A 133 14.07 12.35 6.98
CA ASP A 133 14.36 10.99 6.56
C ASP A 133 15.59 10.46 7.34
N LEU A 134 15.44 9.36 8.08
CA LEU A 134 16.55 8.73 8.81
C LEU A 134 17.07 7.50 8.07
N VAL A 135 16.14 6.70 7.55
CA VAL A 135 16.39 5.59 6.62
C VAL A 135 15.31 5.72 5.56
N HIS A 136 15.69 6.11 4.34
CA HIS A 136 14.73 6.28 3.27
C HIS A 136 15.10 5.44 2.04
N PRO A 137 14.17 4.63 1.52
CA PRO A 137 14.48 3.66 0.47
C PRO A 137 14.80 4.29 -0.90
N SER A 138 14.45 5.56 -1.11
CA SER A 138 14.87 6.30 -2.32
C SER A 138 16.33 6.77 -2.28
N LEU A 139 17.02 6.63 -1.15
CA LEU A 139 18.42 6.96 -1.02
C LEU A 139 19.27 5.68 -1.14
N TYR A 140 20.30 5.74 -1.98
CA TYR A 140 21.07 4.57 -2.46
C TYR A 140 20.17 3.43 -2.98
N PRO A 141 19.22 3.72 -3.89
CA PRO A 141 18.44 2.67 -4.56
C PRO A 141 19.35 1.86 -5.49
N ILE A 142 18.87 0.74 -6.00
CA ILE A 142 19.47 0.14 -7.20
C ILE A 142 19.22 1.10 -8.36
N VAL A 143 20.26 1.35 -9.15
CA VAL A 143 20.18 2.00 -10.46
C VAL A 143 20.51 0.92 -11.48
N TYR A 144 19.52 0.51 -12.27
CA TYR A 144 19.73 -0.54 -13.28
C TYR A 144 20.81 -0.14 -14.27
N GLU A 145 21.51 -1.14 -14.83
CA GLU A 145 22.66 -0.98 -15.73
C GLU A 145 23.89 -0.29 -15.10
N ARG A 146 23.86 -0.01 -13.79
CA ARG A 146 24.96 0.61 -13.05
C ARG A 146 25.30 -0.11 -11.76
N THR A 147 24.32 -0.35 -10.90
CA THR A 147 24.54 -0.95 -9.59
C THR A 147 25.15 -2.34 -9.76
N MET A 148 26.23 -2.62 -9.03
CA MET A 148 26.92 -3.91 -9.11
C MET A 148 26.26 -4.94 -8.18
N SER A 149 26.19 -6.19 -8.61
CA SER A 149 25.71 -7.33 -7.85
C SER A 149 26.72 -8.46 -7.85
N LYS A 150 26.79 -9.19 -6.74
CA LYS A 150 27.54 -10.43 -6.59
C LYS A 150 26.64 -11.59 -6.99
N ASN A 151 26.89 -12.19 -8.16
CA ASN A 151 26.17 -13.39 -8.57
C ASN A 151 26.79 -14.63 -7.93
N PRO A 152 25.99 -15.49 -7.28
CA PRO A 152 26.45 -16.77 -6.79
C PRO A 152 27.06 -17.59 -7.93
N GLY A 153 28.37 -17.85 -7.88
CA GLY A 153 29.08 -18.66 -8.89
C GLY A 153 29.82 -17.86 -9.97
N SER A 154 29.70 -16.52 -10.02
CA SER A 154 30.57 -15.68 -10.85
C SER A 154 31.77 -15.19 -10.05
N ALA A 155 32.96 -15.21 -10.66
CA ALA A 155 34.16 -14.63 -10.06
C ALA A 155 34.15 -13.09 -10.08
N SER A 156 33.40 -12.49 -11.00
CA SER A 156 33.31 -11.04 -11.17
C SER A 156 31.89 -10.54 -10.88
N PRO A 157 31.74 -9.41 -10.17
CA PRO A 157 30.47 -8.73 -10.05
C PRO A 157 29.90 -8.37 -11.43
N THR A 158 28.57 -8.42 -11.59
CA THR A 158 27.87 -7.97 -12.79
C THR A 158 27.03 -6.74 -12.46
N VAL A 159 26.61 -5.98 -13.47
CA VAL A 159 25.57 -4.97 -13.26
C VAL A 159 24.23 -5.65 -12.99
N VAL A 160 23.37 -4.99 -12.23
CA VAL A 160 21.96 -5.38 -12.08
C VAL A 160 21.22 -4.89 -13.32
N GLU A 161 20.66 -5.83 -14.08
CA GLU A 161 19.92 -5.54 -15.31
C GLU A 161 18.49 -5.08 -14.98
N ALA A 162 17.94 -4.22 -15.84
CA ALA A 162 16.54 -3.82 -15.74
C ALA A 162 15.59 -5.02 -15.98
N PRO A 163 14.38 -5.03 -15.37
CA PRO A 163 13.41 -6.11 -15.57
C PRO A 163 13.02 -6.25 -17.05
N GLU A 164 13.07 -7.48 -17.58
CA GLU A 164 12.65 -7.77 -18.96
C GLU A 164 11.13 -7.53 -19.12
N PHE A 165 10.77 -6.58 -19.99
CA PHE A 165 9.44 -6.39 -20.57
C PHE A 165 8.24 -6.55 -19.60
N CYS A 166 8.03 -5.54 -18.75
CA CYS A 166 6.78 -5.34 -18.02
C CYS A 166 6.11 -4.05 -18.51
N ASP A 167 4.84 -3.82 -18.16
CA ASP A 167 4.16 -2.56 -18.44
C ASP A 167 5.01 -1.38 -17.91
N PRO A 168 5.54 -0.51 -18.80
CA PRO A 168 6.41 0.59 -18.41
C PRO A 168 5.68 1.66 -17.60
N THR A 169 4.34 1.64 -17.58
CA THR A 169 3.52 2.53 -16.76
C THR A 169 3.74 2.24 -15.29
N PHE A 170 3.84 0.95 -14.91
CA PHE A 170 3.90 0.55 -13.51
C PHE A 170 5.19 -0.11 -13.06
N THR A 171 6.16 -0.28 -13.96
CA THR A 171 7.46 -0.89 -13.68
C THR A 171 8.57 0.11 -13.95
N SER A 172 9.39 0.41 -12.95
CA SER A 172 10.57 1.25 -13.17
C SER A 172 11.60 0.50 -14.01
N GLN A 173 12.08 1.18 -15.06
CA GLN A 173 13.21 0.71 -15.87
C GLN A 173 14.55 1.31 -15.40
N THR A 174 14.52 2.18 -14.39
CA THR A 174 15.70 2.92 -13.92
C THR A 174 16.08 2.56 -12.49
N PHE A 175 15.10 2.42 -11.60
CA PHE A 175 15.34 2.32 -10.17
C PHE A 175 14.61 1.15 -9.51
N GLN A 176 15.18 0.63 -8.42
CA GLN A 176 14.48 -0.27 -7.51
C GLN A 176 14.88 0.06 -6.08
N TRP A 177 13.92 0.10 -5.16
CA TRP A 177 14.27 0.08 -3.74
C TRP A 177 15.03 -1.21 -3.38
N LEU A 178 16.05 -1.05 -2.54
CA LEU A 178 16.94 -2.15 -2.14
C LEU A 178 16.44 -2.78 -0.82
N PRO A 179 15.81 -3.97 -0.83
CA PRO A 179 15.43 -4.68 0.37
C PRO A 179 16.63 -5.29 1.09
N SER A 180 16.41 -5.69 2.33
CA SER A 180 17.30 -6.57 3.09
C SER A 180 16.60 -7.89 3.37
N ASP A 181 17.37 -8.97 3.37
CA ASP A 181 16.88 -10.31 3.60
C ASP A 181 16.92 -10.64 5.10
N PHE A 182 15.84 -11.23 5.61
CA PHE A 182 15.69 -11.65 6.99
C PHE A 182 15.32 -13.13 7.03
N SER A 183 16.08 -13.93 7.77
CA SER A 183 15.77 -15.33 8.00
C SER A 183 14.80 -15.47 9.18
N VAL A 184 13.73 -16.23 8.98
CA VAL A 184 12.75 -16.59 10.00
C VAL A 184 12.91 -18.07 10.33
N ASP A 185 13.33 -18.37 11.55
CA ASP A 185 13.55 -19.74 12.01
C ASP A 185 12.21 -20.50 12.30
N PRO A 186 12.24 -21.82 12.59
CA PRO A 186 11.04 -22.58 12.90
C PRO A 186 10.25 -22.09 14.12
N ASN A 187 10.88 -21.33 15.02
CA ASN A 187 10.26 -20.75 16.21
C ASN A 187 9.71 -19.33 15.94
N GLY A 188 9.93 -18.77 14.74
CA GLY A 188 9.59 -17.40 14.38
C GLY A 188 10.63 -16.37 14.81
N LYS A 189 11.84 -16.80 15.21
CA LYS A 189 12.94 -15.87 15.50
C LYS A 189 13.44 -15.27 14.19
N VAL A 190 13.58 -13.94 14.18
CA VAL A 190 14.07 -13.22 13.00
C VAL A 190 15.52 -12.80 13.20
N THR A 191 16.34 -13.02 12.17
CA THR A 191 17.72 -12.52 12.09
C THR A 191 17.97 -11.87 10.75
N LEU A 192 18.70 -10.75 10.73
CA LEU A 192 19.17 -10.15 9.49
C LEU A 192 20.12 -11.14 8.79
N ALA A 193 19.74 -11.58 7.58
CA ALA A 193 20.52 -12.51 6.77
C ALA A 193 21.46 -11.76 5.82
N SER A 194 21.03 -10.59 5.32
CA SER A 194 21.90 -9.70 4.55
C SER A 194 23.01 -9.08 5.41
N PRO A 195 24.13 -8.66 4.82
CA PRO A 195 25.23 -8.01 5.55
C PRO A 195 24.89 -6.62 6.12
N TYR A 196 23.86 -5.94 5.63
CA TYR A 196 23.46 -4.60 6.07
C TYR A 196 21.98 -4.32 5.76
N ILE A 197 21.47 -3.24 6.33
CA ILE A 197 20.20 -2.61 5.98
C ILE A 197 20.51 -1.34 5.18
N ASN A 198 19.80 -1.10 4.08
CA ASN A 198 20.09 0.07 3.23
C ASN A 198 20.07 1.37 4.06
N ASN A 199 21.00 2.29 3.80
CA ASN A 199 21.28 3.51 4.56
C ASN A 199 21.80 3.33 6.00
N VAL A 200 21.89 2.10 6.52
CA VAL A 200 22.34 1.85 7.90
C VAL A 200 23.75 1.26 7.91
N HIS A 201 24.72 2.07 8.34
CA HIS A 201 26.11 1.62 8.45
C HIS A 201 26.23 0.44 9.44
N PRO A 202 26.70 -0.74 9.01
CA PRO A 202 26.60 -1.99 9.79
C PRO A 202 27.41 -1.98 11.10
N THR A 203 28.55 -1.28 11.14
CA THR A 203 29.38 -1.16 12.36
C THR A 203 29.02 0.04 13.22
N ARG A 204 28.92 1.25 12.65
CA ARG A 204 28.60 2.50 13.37
C ARG A 204 27.19 2.48 13.98
N HIS A 205 26.23 1.83 13.32
CA HIS A 205 24.85 1.74 13.77
C HIS A 205 24.45 0.30 14.14
N LYS A 206 25.39 -0.50 14.65
CA LYS A 206 25.15 -1.91 15.02
C LYS A 206 23.91 -2.14 15.89
N ASP A 207 23.57 -1.18 16.75
CA ASP A 207 22.44 -1.31 17.69
C ASP A 207 21.11 -1.30 16.92
N ILE A 208 20.96 -0.46 15.88
CA ILE A 208 19.75 -0.44 15.06
C ILE A 208 19.63 -1.72 14.21
N CYS A 209 20.76 -2.25 13.71
CA CYS A 209 20.82 -3.53 13.01
C CYS A 209 20.42 -4.71 13.91
N SER A 210 20.57 -4.58 15.24
CA SER A 210 20.11 -5.59 16.21
C SER A 210 18.63 -5.44 16.58
N VAL A 211 18.14 -4.21 16.69
CA VAL A 211 16.77 -3.91 17.12
C VAL A 211 15.74 -4.14 16.00
N ILE A 212 16.08 -3.85 14.74
CA ILE A 212 15.17 -4.01 13.60
C ILE A 212 14.66 -5.46 13.46
N PRO A 213 15.52 -6.51 13.46
CA PRO A 213 15.08 -7.90 13.45
C PRO A 213 14.13 -8.24 14.60
N GLU A 214 14.37 -7.73 15.80
CA GLU A 214 13.49 -7.98 16.95
C GLU A 214 12.11 -7.35 16.77
N ILE A 215 12.02 -6.13 16.24
CA ILE A 215 10.72 -5.51 15.91
C ILE A 215 10.03 -6.27 14.77
N LEU A 216 10.78 -6.67 13.73
CA LEU A 216 10.24 -7.45 12.62
C LEU A 216 9.67 -8.80 13.09
N GLN A 217 10.33 -9.47 14.03
CA GLN A 217 9.82 -10.67 14.70
C GLN A 217 8.44 -10.43 15.33
N HIS A 218 8.24 -9.28 15.98
CA HIS A 218 6.94 -8.90 16.53
C HIS A 218 5.92 -8.52 15.45
N ALA A 219 6.36 -8.04 14.28
CA ALA A 219 5.49 -7.71 13.15
C ALA A 219 5.00 -8.94 12.37
N LEU A 220 5.74 -10.07 12.41
CA LEU A 220 5.41 -11.30 11.66
C LEU A 220 3.95 -11.74 11.78
N PRO A 221 3.32 -11.82 12.98
CA PRO A 221 1.93 -12.25 13.09
C PRO A 221 0.93 -11.32 12.37
N MET A 222 1.27 -10.02 12.26
CA MET A 222 0.44 -9.07 11.51
C MET A 222 0.60 -9.26 10.00
N PHE A 223 1.83 -9.49 9.52
CA PHE A 223 2.06 -9.84 8.11
C PHE A 223 1.38 -11.15 7.74
N GLU A 224 1.59 -12.22 8.52
CA GLU A 224 0.93 -13.51 8.34
C GLU A 224 -0.59 -13.33 8.27
N ARG A 225 -1.17 -12.45 9.09
CA ARG A 225 -2.60 -12.11 9.02
C ARG A 225 -2.98 -11.43 7.71
N VAL A 226 -2.31 -10.33 7.35
CA VAL A 226 -2.58 -9.58 6.12
C VAL A 226 -2.51 -10.49 4.90
N LEU A 227 -1.43 -11.27 4.77
CA LEU A 227 -1.24 -12.19 3.65
C LEU A 227 -2.37 -13.22 3.58
N SER A 228 -2.74 -13.77 4.73
CA SER A 228 -3.78 -14.79 4.75
C SER A 228 -5.17 -14.25 4.44
N ASP A 229 -5.47 -13.00 4.79
CA ASP A 229 -6.71 -12.35 4.38
C ASP A 229 -6.67 -11.87 2.91
N ALA A 230 -5.49 -11.56 2.38
CA ALA A 230 -5.31 -11.11 1.00
C ALA A 230 -5.67 -12.19 -0.04
N ILE A 231 -5.47 -13.48 0.28
CA ILE A 231 -5.81 -14.60 -0.61
C ILE A 231 -7.26 -15.08 -0.47
N ARG A 232 -8.06 -14.46 0.41
CA ARG A 232 -9.46 -14.84 0.62
C ARG A 232 -10.38 -13.93 -0.18
N PRO A 233 -11.56 -14.43 -0.61
CA PRO A 233 -12.64 -13.56 -1.04
C PRO A 233 -12.97 -12.56 0.06
N LEU A 234 -13.41 -11.37 -0.34
CA LEU A 234 -13.92 -10.39 0.61
C LEU A 234 -15.15 -10.92 1.34
N LEU A 235 -15.39 -10.39 2.53
CA LEU A 235 -16.59 -10.68 3.29
C LEU A 235 -17.86 -10.33 2.48
N PRO A 236 -18.87 -11.23 2.47
CA PRO A 236 -20.17 -10.95 1.87
C PRO A 236 -20.78 -9.66 2.41
N MET A 237 -21.63 -9.01 1.62
CA MET A 237 -22.31 -7.80 2.06
C MET A 237 -23.35 -8.10 3.14
N ARG A 238 -23.46 -7.23 4.15
CA ARG A 238 -24.48 -7.31 5.21
C ARG A 238 -25.82 -6.75 4.75
N ILE A 239 -25.81 -6.01 3.65
CA ILE A 239 -26.99 -5.42 3.02
C ILE A 239 -27.60 -6.42 2.04
N ALA A 240 -28.94 -6.45 2.00
CA ALA A 240 -29.68 -7.23 1.03
C ALA A 240 -29.47 -6.68 -0.38
N THR A 241 -29.15 -7.58 -1.31
CA THR A 241 -28.83 -7.26 -2.70
C THR A 241 -29.67 -8.14 -3.62
N SER A 242 -30.26 -7.58 -4.67
CA SER A 242 -30.79 -8.42 -5.73
C SER A 242 -29.61 -8.87 -6.60
N GLY A 243 -29.54 -10.18 -6.85
CA GLY A 243 -28.53 -10.73 -7.74
C GLY A 243 -28.86 -10.40 -9.20
N LEU A 244 -28.57 -9.19 -9.66
CA LEU A 244 -28.56 -8.91 -11.10
C LEU A 244 -27.37 -9.70 -11.69
N TYR A 245 -27.67 -10.62 -12.61
CA TYR A 245 -26.68 -11.48 -13.28
C TYR A 245 -25.83 -12.38 -12.35
N GLY A 246 -26.29 -12.61 -11.12
CA GLY A 246 -25.57 -13.44 -10.15
C GLY A 246 -24.52 -12.69 -9.32
N GLU A 247 -24.42 -11.37 -9.44
CA GLU A 247 -23.53 -10.52 -8.65
C GLU A 247 -24.30 -9.86 -7.48
N GLU A 248 -23.69 -9.81 -6.29
CA GLU A 248 -24.27 -9.09 -5.16
C GLU A 248 -24.18 -7.57 -5.41
N THR A 249 -25.26 -6.93 -5.85
CA THR A 249 -25.36 -5.45 -5.97
C THR A 249 -26.61 -4.94 -5.27
N ALA A 250 -26.53 -3.77 -4.63
CA ALA A 250 -27.73 -3.14 -4.09
C ALA A 250 -28.69 -2.77 -5.21
N ASP A 251 -29.99 -2.94 -4.97
CA ASP A 251 -31.03 -2.45 -5.88
C ASP A 251 -31.03 -0.93 -5.98
N CYS A 252 -31.56 -0.43 -7.10
CA CYS A 252 -31.86 0.99 -7.26
C CYS A 252 -32.79 1.46 -6.12
N ILE A 253 -32.60 2.70 -5.64
CA ILE A 253 -33.41 3.26 -4.54
C ILE A 253 -34.87 3.49 -4.92
N TRP A 254 -35.16 3.49 -6.22
CA TRP A 254 -36.47 3.78 -6.79
C TRP A 254 -37.28 2.50 -7.00
N ASP A 255 -38.59 2.59 -6.75
CA ASP A 255 -39.54 1.50 -6.98
C ASP A 255 -40.06 1.57 -8.44
N GLY A 256 -39.21 1.17 -9.38
CA GLY A 256 -39.45 1.30 -10.83
C GLY A 256 -39.03 2.66 -11.42
N VAL A 257 -39.41 2.89 -12.68
CA VAL A 257 -39.01 4.08 -13.44
C VAL A 257 -39.65 5.33 -12.87
N ILE A 258 -38.84 6.32 -12.51
CA ILE A 258 -39.33 7.62 -12.07
C ILE A 258 -39.40 8.56 -13.28
N PRO A 259 -40.60 9.00 -13.71
CA PRO A 259 -40.75 9.83 -14.90
C PRO A 259 -40.34 11.28 -14.57
N CYS A 260 -39.04 11.56 -14.57
CA CYS A 260 -38.54 12.92 -14.46
C CYS A 260 -38.89 13.71 -15.73
N PRO A 261 -39.45 14.93 -15.63
CA PRO A 261 -39.68 15.77 -16.80
C PRO A 261 -38.33 16.17 -17.45
N GLY A 262 -38.03 15.64 -18.64
CA GLY A 262 -36.76 15.88 -19.35
C GLY A 262 -36.52 17.33 -19.83
N SER A 263 -37.35 18.29 -19.41
CA SER A 263 -37.20 19.72 -19.71
C SER A 263 -36.66 20.54 -18.53
N LEU A 264 -36.41 19.90 -17.38
CA LEU A 264 -35.84 20.56 -16.20
C LEU A 264 -34.33 20.73 -16.37
N ASN A 265 -33.76 21.78 -15.77
CA ASN A 265 -32.33 21.85 -15.56
C ASN A 265 -31.93 20.89 -14.41
N GLU A 266 -30.62 20.68 -14.21
CA GLU A 266 -30.10 19.76 -13.19
C GLU A 266 -30.60 20.07 -11.77
N GLU A 267 -30.62 21.35 -11.37
CA GLU A 267 -31.05 21.79 -10.03
C GLU A 267 -32.56 21.52 -9.80
N ASP A 268 -33.40 21.84 -10.78
CA ASP A 268 -34.84 21.61 -10.74
C ASP A 268 -35.17 20.11 -10.80
N GLN A 269 -34.37 19.32 -11.52
CA GLN A 269 -34.48 17.86 -11.59
C GLN A 269 -34.14 17.22 -10.23
N GLU A 270 -33.05 17.64 -9.58
CA GLU A 270 -32.67 17.17 -8.25
C GLU A 270 -33.76 17.53 -7.21
N ALA A 271 -34.21 18.79 -7.19
CA ALA A 271 -35.29 19.24 -6.33
C ALA A 271 -36.63 18.52 -6.60
N TRP A 272 -36.86 18.05 -7.82
CA TRP A 272 -38.01 17.22 -8.17
C TRP A 272 -37.84 15.80 -7.63
N LEU A 273 -36.68 15.17 -7.83
CA LEU A 273 -36.35 13.84 -7.29
C LEU A 273 -36.37 13.82 -5.75
N ASP A 274 -36.04 14.92 -5.08
CA ASP A 274 -36.12 15.09 -3.61
C ASP A 274 -37.53 15.01 -3.03
N LYS A 275 -38.55 15.25 -3.84
CA LYS A 275 -39.94 15.11 -3.42
C LYS A 275 -40.46 13.68 -3.53
N HIS A 276 -39.70 12.79 -4.18
CA HIS A 276 -40.10 11.42 -4.41
C HIS A 276 -39.59 10.50 -3.30
N PRO A 277 -40.45 9.61 -2.76
CA PRO A 277 -40.00 8.63 -1.79
C PRO A 277 -39.07 7.62 -2.46
N PHE A 278 -38.00 7.26 -1.76
CA PHE A 278 -37.09 6.19 -2.16
C PHE A 278 -36.85 5.25 -0.98
N LYS A 279 -36.37 4.04 -1.28
CA LYS A 279 -36.07 3.00 -0.29
C LYS A 279 -34.56 2.76 -0.32
N THR A 280 -33.93 2.78 0.84
CA THR A 280 -32.55 2.30 0.95
C THR A 280 -32.57 0.79 1.19
N PRO A 281 -31.60 0.04 0.66
CA PRO A 281 -31.42 -1.37 0.99
C PRO A 281 -31.34 -1.58 2.51
N ASP A 282 -32.04 -2.61 3.00
CA ASP A 282 -32.00 -3.00 4.41
C ASP A 282 -30.92 -4.07 4.65
N ALA A 283 -30.57 -4.29 5.91
CA ALA A 283 -29.70 -5.41 6.28
C ALA A 283 -30.37 -6.75 5.96
N ARG A 284 -29.57 -7.76 5.63
CA ARG A 284 -30.05 -9.15 5.52
C ARG A 284 -30.62 -9.61 6.86
N GLU A 285 -31.66 -10.43 6.82
CA GLU A 285 -32.25 -11.06 8.01
C GLU A 285 -31.20 -11.89 8.78
N HIS A 286 -30.31 -12.55 8.03
CA HIS A 286 -29.18 -13.30 8.57
C HIS A 286 -27.88 -12.93 7.83
N TYR A 287 -26.79 -12.84 8.58
CA TYR A 287 -25.44 -12.67 8.04
C TYR A 287 -24.69 -13.99 8.14
N ASP A 288 -24.35 -14.55 6.98
CA ASP A 288 -23.66 -15.83 6.81
C ASP A 288 -22.14 -15.67 6.58
N GLY A 289 -21.64 -14.42 6.59
CA GLY A 289 -20.21 -14.15 6.54
C GLY A 289 -19.52 -14.57 7.83
N ASP A 290 -18.59 -15.51 7.73
CA ASP A 290 -17.76 -15.93 8.85
C ASP A 290 -16.81 -14.79 9.28
N LEU A 291 -17.20 -14.06 10.31
CA LEU A 291 -16.34 -13.07 10.99
C LEU A 291 -15.25 -13.71 11.86
N GLY A 292 -15.20 -15.05 11.86
CA GLY A 292 -14.39 -15.89 12.72
C GLY A 292 -12.88 -15.73 12.55
N VAL A 293 -12.18 -16.26 13.55
CA VAL A 293 -10.72 -16.34 13.54
C VAL A 293 -10.31 -17.32 12.46
N MET A 294 -9.35 -16.91 11.63
CA MET A 294 -8.63 -17.83 10.76
C MET A 294 -8.01 -18.98 11.57
N GLU A 295 -8.55 -20.20 11.41
CA GLU A 295 -7.92 -21.41 11.95
C GLU A 295 -6.56 -21.66 11.27
N ASP A 296 -6.52 -21.52 9.94
CA ASP A 296 -5.32 -21.69 9.13
C ASP A 296 -4.73 -20.35 8.71
N ARG A 297 -3.40 -20.20 8.80
CA ARG A 297 -2.69 -18.99 8.40
C ARG A 297 -1.52 -19.33 7.50
N ILE A 298 -1.17 -18.39 6.62
CA ILE A 298 0.15 -18.35 5.99
C ILE A 298 1.17 -18.17 7.11
N SER A 299 2.22 -18.99 7.07
CA SER A 299 3.35 -18.90 7.99
C SER A 299 4.58 -18.42 7.25
N LEU A 300 5.24 -17.40 7.77
CA LEU A 300 6.53 -16.90 7.27
C LEU A 300 7.73 -17.62 7.91
N ARG A 301 7.49 -18.52 8.87
CA ARG A 301 8.52 -19.39 9.48
C ARG A 301 9.17 -20.31 8.44
N ASP A 302 10.40 -20.70 8.73
CA ASP A 302 11.23 -21.58 7.90
C ASP A 302 11.54 -21.00 6.52
N ARG A 303 11.63 -19.66 6.42
CA ARG A 303 11.83 -18.94 5.16
C ARG A 303 12.73 -17.73 5.34
N THR A 304 13.30 -17.27 4.24
CA THR A 304 13.89 -15.95 4.13
C THR A 304 12.87 -15.01 3.50
N ILE A 305 12.64 -13.86 4.12
CA ILE A 305 11.75 -12.81 3.61
C ILE A 305 12.57 -11.57 3.25
N GLN A 306 12.12 -10.80 2.27
CA GLN A 306 12.77 -9.55 1.87
C GLN A 306 11.94 -8.38 2.39
N VAL A 307 12.58 -7.46 3.11
CA VAL A 307 11.90 -6.32 3.73
C VAL A 307 12.68 -5.05 3.44
N ILE A 308 11.97 -4.04 2.92
CA ILE A 308 12.48 -2.68 2.79
C ILE A 308 12.17 -1.93 4.08
N VAL A 309 13.19 -1.34 4.68
CA VAL A 309 13.07 -0.60 5.95
C VAL A 309 13.02 0.90 5.68
N LYS A 310 12.09 1.59 6.35
CA LYS A 310 12.02 3.06 6.35
C LYS A 310 11.86 3.61 7.75
N LEU A 311 12.61 4.65 8.09
CA LEU A 311 12.49 5.43 9.31
C LEU A 311 12.37 6.90 8.93
N ALA A 312 11.30 7.54 9.37
CA ALA A 312 11.06 8.94 9.08
C ALA A 312 10.35 9.61 10.25
N ASN A 313 10.59 10.89 10.40
CA ASN A 313 9.96 11.73 11.40
C ASN A 313 9.22 12.87 10.73
N ILE A 314 8.04 13.21 11.24
CA ILE A 314 7.44 14.52 11.02
C ILE A 314 7.80 15.38 12.22
N VAL A 315 8.38 16.55 11.96
CA VAL A 315 8.83 17.52 12.95
C VAL A 315 8.04 18.81 12.76
N LEU A 316 7.35 19.25 13.81
CA LEU A 316 6.61 20.50 13.85
C LEU A 316 7.26 21.46 14.84
N THR A 317 7.36 22.73 14.47
CA THR A 317 7.88 23.79 15.33
C THR A 317 6.83 24.90 15.49
N PRO A 318 6.95 25.80 16.49
CA PRO A 318 6.08 26.95 16.59
C PRO A 318 6.01 27.80 15.30
N GLU A 319 7.08 27.84 14.52
CA GLU A 319 7.16 28.54 13.23
C GLU A 319 6.51 27.76 12.08
N LYS A 320 6.50 26.42 12.17
CA LYS A 320 5.86 25.52 11.21
C LYS A 320 4.94 24.53 11.95
N PRO A 321 3.77 24.99 12.43
CA PRO A 321 2.99 24.25 13.41
C PRO A 321 2.04 23.21 12.80
N GLU A 322 1.93 23.12 11.46
CA GLU A 322 0.96 22.28 10.77
C GLU A 322 1.64 21.38 9.73
N TYR A 323 1.21 20.12 9.68
CA TYR A 323 1.50 19.20 8.59
C TYR A 323 0.24 19.08 7.70
N PRO A 324 0.32 19.42 6.40
CA PRO A 324 -0.84 19.50 5.52
C PRO A 324 -1.41 18.14 5.08
N GLY A 325 -0.79 17.03 5.48
CA GLY A 325 -1.14 15.69 5.02
C GLY A 325 -0.25 15.19 3.87
N GLY A 326 -0.35 13.90 3.58
CA GLY A 326 0.31 13.25 2.44
C GLY A 326 -0.57 13.20 1.19
N LYS A 327 -0.04 12.65 0.10
CA LYS A 327 -0.84 12.28 -1.09
C LYS A 327 -1.42 10.87 -0.93
N TRP A 328 -2.51 10.58 -1.63
CA TRP A 328 -2.98 9.20 -1.80
C TRP A 328 -1.97 8.42 -2.63
N HIS A 329 -1.54 7.26 -2.13
CA HIS A 329 -0.58 6.40 -2.82
C HIS A 329 -0.64 4.96 -2.31
N VAL A 330 -0.04 4.06 -3.10
CA VAL A 330 0.39 2.72 -2.69
C VAL A 330 1.92 2.70 -2.66
N GLU A 331 2.52 1.67 -2.06
CA GLU A 331 3.96 1.60 -1.85
C GLU A 331 4.69 0.94 -3.01
N GLY A 332 5.78 1.57 -3.45
CA GLY A 332 6.64 1.05 -4.53
C GLY A 332 5.95 0.98 -5.89
N MET A 333 6.58 0.24 -6.79
CA MET A 333 6.19 -0.07 -8.16
C MET A 333 6.25 -1.60 -8.36
N MET A 334 5.88 -2.09 -9.55
CA MET A 334 5.79 -3.52 -9.84
C MET A 334 7.12 -4.26 -9.59
N ASN A 335 8.26 -3.64 -9.90
CA ASN A 335 9.58 -4.24 -9.72
C ASN A 335 10.04 -4.35 -8.25
N GLU A 336 9.42 -3.63 -7.31
CA GLU A 336 9.63 -3.85 -5.87
C GLU A 336 8.72 -4.92 -5.27
N ASN A 337 7.60 -5.23 -5.94
CA ASN A 337 6.65 -6.29 -5.60
C ASN A 337 6.26 -6.30 -4.10
N ILE A 338 5.89 -5.14 -3.57
CA ILE A 338 5.50 -4.99 -2.17
C ILE A 338 4.07 -5.50 -1.98
N VAL A 339 3.90 -6.52 -1.13
CA VAL A 339 2.59 -7.13 -0.85
C VAL A 339 1.92 -6.54 0.39
N SER A 340 2.70 -6.09 1.38
CA SER A 340 2.15 -5.56 2.63
C SER A 340 3.07 -4.55 3.30
N SER A 341 2.45 -3.59 3.98
CA SER A 341 3.12 -2.58 4.79
C SER A 341 2.80 -2.79 6.26
N PHE A 342 3.81 -2.63 7.11
CA PHE A 342 3.68 -2.54 8.56
C PHE A 342 4.27 -1.21 9.03
N ILE A 343 3.51 -0.44 9.80
CA ILE A 343 3.92 0.86 10.35
C ILE A 343 3.86 0.79 11.87
N TYR A 344 4.97 1.11 12.53
CA TYR A 344 5.06 1.30 13.97
C TYR A 344 5.29 2.78 14.31
N TYR A 345 4.30 3.38 14.97
CA TYR A 345 4.32 4.74 15.48
C TYR A 345 5.02 4.74 16.84
N TYR A 346 6.36 4.68 16.80
CA TYR A 346 7.13 4.40 18.00
C TYR A 346 7.24 5.58 18.97
N ASP A 347 7.03 6.81 18.49
CA ASP A 347 7.06 7.99 19.34
C ASP A 347 6.28 9.17 18.74
N SER A 348 5.36 9.76 19.50
CA SER A 348 4.61 10.95 19.08
C SER A 348 4.36 11.84 20.29
N GLU A 349 4.65 13.13 20.16
CA GLU A 349 4.55 14.10 21.26
C GLU A 349 4.08 15.46 20.74
N ASN A 350 3.23 16.13 21.52
CA ASN A 350 2.74 17.49 21.27
C ASN A 350 2.11 17.71 19.88
N ILE A 351 1.30 16.75 19.43
CA ILE A 351 0.54 16.86 18.16
C ILE A 351 -0.93 16.54 18.42
N SER A 352 -1.80 17.18 17.64
CA SER A 352 -3.22 16.82 17.56
C SER A 352 -3.39 15.38 17.03
N GLU A 353 -4.62 14.86 17.09
CA GLU A 353 -4.92 13.55 16.52
C GLU A 353 -4.49 13.46 15.05
N SER A 354 -3.61 12.49 14.75
CA SER A 354 -3.19 12.13 13.40
C SER A 354 -3.91 10.85 12.98
N ARG A 355 -4.20 10.72 11.68
CA ARG A 355 -4.97 9.58 11.13
C ARG A 355 -4.33 9.09 9.82
N LEU A 356 -4.46 7.80 9.56
CA LEU A 356 -4.10 7.15 8.30
C LEU A 356 -5.38 6.65 7.64
N ALA A 357 -5.76 7.28 6.53
CA ALA A 357 -6.96 6.94 5.76
C ALA A 357 -6.65 5.93 4.67
N PHE A 358 -7.64 5.10 4.34
CA PHE A 358 -7.58 4.07 3.32
C PHE A 358 -8.73 4.22 2.33
N ARG A 359 -8.43 4.00 1.04
CA ARG A 359 -9.41 3.92 -0.02
C ARG A 359 -9.07 2.82 -1.01
N ARG A 360 -10.07 2.35 -1.76
CA ARG A 360 -9.93 1.32 -2.79
C ARG A 360 -10.59 1.78 -4.09
N ALA A 361 -10.04 1.36 -5.23
CA ALA A 361 -10.72 1.44 -6.51
C ALA A 361 -11.88 0.44 -6.54
N THR A 362 -12.95 0.75 -7.27
CA THR A 362 -14.10 -0.13 -7.44
C THR A 362 -14.51 -0.26 -8.91
N SER A 363 -15.28 -1.28 -9.23
CA SER A 363 -16.01 -1.35 -10.51
C SER A 363 -17.15 -0.32 -10.54
N GLU A 364 -17.75 -0.13 -11.72
CA GLU A 364 -18.98 0.65 -11.84
C GLU A 364 -20.14 -0.04 -11.08
N PRO A 365 -20.99 0.70 -10.37
CA PRO A 365 -22.23 0.15 -9.83
C PRO A 365 -23.17 -0.26 -10.98
N HIS A 366 -23.82 -1.43 -10.86
CA HIS A 366 -24.67 -1.95 -11.95
C HIS A 366 -26.15 -1.55 -11.86
N ALA A 367 -26.63 -1.13 -10.70
CA ALA A 367 -28.06 -0.92 -10.44
C ALA A 367 -28.46 0.57 -10.43
N HIS A 368 -28.49 1.19 -11.61
CA HIS A 368 -28.94 2.57 -11.78
C HIS A 368 -29.65 2.79 -13.11
N GLU A 369 -30.50 3.82 -13.18
CA GLU A 369 -31.01 4.33 -14.46
C GLU A 369 -29.95 5.23 -15.13
N GLN A 370 -30.15 5.55 -16.41
CA GLN A 370 -29.30 6.51 -17.10
C GLN A 370 -29.43 7.89 -16.42
N ASP A 371 -28.30 8.53 -16.12
CA ASP A 371 -28.23 9.84 -15.47
C ASP A 371 -28.81 9.86 -14.03
N ASP A 372 -28.95 8.72 -13.36
CA ASP A 372 -29.49 8.64 -12.00
C ASP A 372 -28.44 8.94 -10.91
N SER A 373 -27.94 10.17 -10.94
CA SER A 373 -26.98 10.70 -9.96
C SER A 373 -27.47 10.55 -8.53
N LYS A 374 -28.79 10.70 -8.29
CA LYS A 374 -29.33 10.62 -6.94
C LYS A 374 -29.24 9.19 -6.38
N CYS A 375 -29.59 8.17 -7.15
CA CYS A 375 -29.43 6.78 -6.73
C CYS A 375 -27.98 6.46 -6.38
N MET A 376 -27.03 6.90 -7.23
CA MET A 376 -25.60 6.63 -7.05
C MET A 376 -24.98 7.37 -5.86
N ARG A 377 -25.34 8.64 -5.66
CA ARG A 377 -24.91 9.42 -4.48
C ARG A 377 -25.47 8.81 -3.18
N VAL A 378 -26.75 8.42 -3.18
CA VAL A 378 -27.41 7.85 -1.99
C VAL A 378 -26.85 6.47 -1.64
N LEU A 379 -26.62 5.61 -2.64
CA LEU A 379 -26.15 4.25 -2.39
C LEU A 379 -24.65 4.17 -2.16
N TYR A 380 -23.83 4.88 -2.94
CA TYR A 380 -22.39 4.64 -3.04
C TYR A 380 -21.51 5.86 -2.78
N ASP A 381 -22.08 7.07 -2.66
CA ASP A 381 -21.38 8.36 -2.65
C ASP A 381 -20.58 8.58 -3.95
N MET A 382 -21.13 8.09 -5.06
CA MET A 382 -20.54 8.16 -6.38
C MET A 382 -21.44 8.95 -7.31
N ASP A 383 -20.85 9.56 -8.33
CA ASP A 383 -21.59 10.28 -9.36
C ASP A 383 -20.86 10.21 -10.71
N ARG A 384 -21.57 10.59 -11.77
CA ARG A 384 -21.04 10.71 -13.11
C ARG A 384 -19.77 11.58 -13.12
N ASP A 385 -18.81 11.17 -13.94
CA ASP A 385 -17.54 11.87 -14.18
C ASP A 385 -16.68 12.03 -12.90
N LEU A 386 -17.03 11.33 -11.81
CA LEU A 386 -16.21 11.24 -10.61
C LEU A 386 -15.44 9.91 -10.59
N PRO A 387 -14.28 9.88 -9.90
CA PRO A 387 -13.51 8.65 -9.70
C PRO A 387 -14.29 7.51 -9.05
N LEU A 388 -14.19 6.30 -9.62
CA LEU A 388 -14.69 5.05 -9.03
C LEU A 388 -13.83 4.58 -7.85
N VAL A 389 -13.86 5.35 -6.76
CA VAL A 389 -13.06 5.11 -5.55
C VAL A 389 -13.91 5.22 -4.30
N GLN A 390 -13.67 4.35 -3.31
CA GLN A 390 -14.37 4.38 -2.03
C GLN A 390 -13.41 4.52 -0.87
N ASN A 391 -13.67 5.50 0.01
CA ASN A 391 -13.04 5.57 1.32
C ASN A 391 -13.56 4.42 2.19
N ILE A 392 -12.67 3.50 2.58
CA ILE A 392 -13.06 2.26 3.29
C ILE A 392 -12.85 2.33 4.80
N GLY A 393 -12.20 3.38 5.28
CA GLY A 393 -11.99 3.62 6.70
C GLY A 393 -10.64 4.23 6.97
N ASP A 394 -10.39 4.55 8.24
CA ASP A 394 -9.18 5.23 8.65
C ASP A 394 -8.85 4.94 10.13
N VAL A 395 -7.58 5.02 10.49
CA VAL A 395 -7.09 4.66 11.83
C VAL A 395 -6.34 5.83 12.49
N VAL A 396 -6.63 6.09 13.76
CA VAL A 396 -5.85 7.04 14.59
C VAL A 396 -4.43 6.52 14.77
N THR A 397 -3.43 7.37 14.60
CA THR A 397 -2.00 7.01 14.55
C THR A 397 -1.21 7.48 15.77
N LYS A 398 -1.72 7.17 16.96
CA LYS A 398 -1.07 7.53 18.24
C LYS A 398 0.22 6.73 18.49
N ALA A 399 1.06 7.23 19.41
CA ALA A 399 2.24 6.53 19.87
C ALA A 399 1.93 5.09 20.34
N HIS A 400 2.89 4.19 20.15
CA HIS A 400 2.83 2.75 20.42
C HIS A 400 1.96 1.92 19.47
N ARG A 401 1.20 2.54 18.58
CA ARG A 401 0.35 1.80 17.64
C ARG A 401 1.18 1.17 16.52
N CYS A 402 0.86 -0.08 16.21
CA CYS A 402 1.25 -0.78 15.00
C CYS A 402 0.04 -0.86 14.07
N VAL A 403 0.25 -0.74 12.77
CA VAL A 403 -0.76 -0.94 11.72
C VAL A 403 -0.15 -1.80 10.63
N ALA A 404 -0.86 -2.82 10.15
CA ALA A 404 -0.48 -3.58 8.97
C ALA A 404 -1.64 -3.68 7.98
N PHE A 405 -1.33 -3.59 6.69
CA PHE A 405 -2.32 -3.61 5.62
C PHE A 405 -1.71 -4.15 4.33
N PRO A 406 -2.54 -4.69 3.40
CA PRO A 406 -2.06 -5.09 2.09
C PRO A 406 -1.76 -3.85 1.25
N ASN A 407 -0.82 -3.96 0.31
CA ASN A 407 -0.48 -2.87 -0.62
C ASN A 407 -1.56 -2.65 -1.72
N LEU A 408 -2.75 -3.24 -1.55
CA LEU A 408 -3.90 -3.10 -2.44
C LEU A 408 -4.73 -1.83 -2.18
N TYR A 409 -4.54 -1.20 -1.02
CA TYR A 409 -5.29 -0.01 -0.63
C TYR A 409 -4.42 1.22 -0.77
N GLN A 410 -4.92 2.22 -1.51
CA GLN A 410 -4.36 3.55 -1.43
C GLN A 410 -4.53 4.07 -0.01
N HIS A 411 -3.51 4.72 0.51
CA HIS A 411 -3.53 5.29 1.84
C HIS A 411 -3.00 6.73 1.85
N GLN A 412 -3.42 7.48 2.85
CA GLN A 412 -3.06 8.89 3.01
C GLN A 412 -2.91 9.25 4.48
N VAL A 413 -1.78 9.87 4.82
CA VAL A 413 -1.60 10.53 6.12
C VAL A 413 -2.44 11.80 6.14
N GLN A 414 -3.38 11.89 7.08
CA GLN A 414 -4.26 13.05 7.23
C GLN A 414 -3.51 14.24 7.86
N PRO A 415 -3.98 15.49 7.64
CA PRO A 415 -3.39 16.68 8.24
C PRO A 415 -3.44 16.64 9.77
N PHE A 416 -2.44 17.23 10.42
CA PHE A 416 -2.41 17.42 11.88
C PHE A 416 -1.51 18.61 12.24
N ARG A 417 -1.57 19.08 13.48
CA ARG A 417 -0.83 20.26 13.95
C ARG A 417 -0.31 20.08 15.37
N LEU A 418 0.45 21.05 15.88
CA LEU A 418 0.83 21.11 17.29
C LEU A 418 -0.39 21.20 18.21
N GLU A 419 -0.35 20.49 19.33
CA GLU A 419 -1.37 20.59 20.38
C GLU A 419 -1.16 21.84 21.24
N ASP A 420 0.08 22.04 21.72
CA ASP A 420 0.59 23.29 22.30
C ASP A 420 1.46 24.00 21.25
N PRO A 421 0.96 25.05 20.58
CA PRO A 421 1.69 25.75 19.52
C PRO A 421 2.97 26.46 19.99
N THR A 422 3.21 26.54 21.30
CA THR A 422 4.40 27.20 21.87
C THR A 422 5.60 26.27 22.00
N LYS A 423 5.40 24.96 21.80
CA LYS A 423 6.44 23.93 21.94
C LYS A 423 6.58 23.15 20.64
N PRO A 424 7.78 22.61 20.33
CA PRO A 424 7.93 21.67 19.23
C PRO A 424 7.14 20.38 19.49
N GLY A 425 6.85 19.65 18.43
CA GLY A 425 6.17 18.35 18.47
C GLY A 425 6.62 17.47 17.34
N HIS A 426 6.37 16.17 17.46
CA HIS A 426 6.83 15.20 16.46
C HIS A 426 5.93 13.98 16.37
N ARG A 427 6.07 13.30 15.23
CA ARG A 427 5.57 11.95 14.98
C ARG A 427 6.69 11.14 14.33
N LYS A 428 7.11 10.05 14.95
CA LYS A 428 8.18 9.18 14.48
C LYS A 428 7.65 7.80 14.11
N ILE A 429 8.08 7.30 12.96
CA ILE A 429 7.62 6.01 12.44
C ILE A 429 8.78 5.12 12.00
N LEU A 430 8.62 3.82 12.23
CA LEU A 430 9.35 2.73 11.59
C LEU A 430 8.39 2.01 10.66
N VAL A 431 8.81 1.76 9.43
CA VAL A 431 8.01 1.08 8.42
C VAL A 431 8.78 -0.11 7.85
N PHE A 432 8.07 -1.22 7.69
CA PHE A 432 8.50 -2.39 6.96
C PHE A 432 7.60 -2.59 5.75
N PHE A 433 8.19 -2.60 4.57
CA PHE A 433 7.50 -3.04 3.36
C PHE A 433 7.95 -4.46 3.04
N LEU A 434 7.02 -5.41 3.18
CA LEU A 434 7.24 -6.81 2.88
C LEU A 434 7.11 -7.00 1.37
N VAL A 435 8.19 -7.45 0.73
CA VAL A 435 8.17 -7.94 -0.65
C VAL A 435 7.45 -9.29 -0.67
N ASP A 436 6.73 -9.58 -1.75
CA ASP A 436 6.02 -10.85 -1.94
C ASP A 436 6.96 -12.05 -1.65
N PRO A 437 6.65 -12.89 -0.63
CA PRO A 437 7.50 -14.01 -0.23
C PRO A 437 7.51 -15.18 -1.23
N THR A 438 6.74 -15.11 -2.31
CA THR A 438 6.76 -16.08 -3.43
C THR A 438 7.83 -15.76 -4.47
N GLN A 439 8.38 -14.54 -4.45
CA GLN A 439 9.35 -14.06 -5.40
C GLN A 439 10.64 -13.59 -4.70
N THR A 440 11.70 -13.38 -5.47
CA THR A 440 12.96 -12.84 -4.94
C THR A 440 13.50 -11.79 -5.90
N ILE A 441 13.69 -10.58 -5.39
CA ILE A 441 14.28 -9.45 -6.11
C ILE A 441 15.71 -9.18 -5.64
N PRO A 442 16.54 -8.44 -6.39
CA PRO A 442 17.88 -8.05 -5.93
C PRO A 442 17.83 -7.35 -4.57
N SER A 443 18.69 -7.78 -3.64
CA SER A 443 18.72 -7.31 -2.25
C SER A 443 20.13 -7.00 -1.77
N ALA A 444 20.23 -6.47 -0.54
CA ALA A 444 21.48 -6.21 0.16
C ALA A 444 22.35 -7.47 0.39
N THR A 445 21.82 -8.68 0.16
CA THR A 445 22.62 -9.92 0.15
C THR A 445 23.56 -9.96 -1.06
N ASN A 446 23.07 -9.53 -2.22
CA ASN A 446 23.80 -9.63 -3.49
C ASN A 446 24.43 -8.29 -3.88
N VAL A 447 23.75 -7.19 -3.60
CA VAL A 447 24.23 -5.83 -3.82
C VAL A 447 25.12 -5.41 -2.64
N PRO A 448 26.40 -5.06 -2.85
CA PRO A 448 27.25 -4.51 -1.79
C PRO A 448 26.86 -3.06 -1.45
N PRO A 449 27.29 -2.54 -0.29
CA PRO A 449 27.08 -1.13 0.05
C PRO A 449 27.55 -0.19 -1.07
N GLN A 450 26.68 0.73 -1.46
CA GLN A 450 26.90 1.65 -2.59
C GLN A 450 27.57 2.96 -2.14
N GLN A 451 27.64 3.22 -0.84
CA GLN A 451 28.22 4.41 -0.24
C GLN A 451 29.75 4.41 -0.44
N ARG A 452 30.26 5.32 -1.28
CA ARG A 452 31.70 5.43 -1.54
C ARG A 452 32.52 5.61 -0.26
N GLU A 453 32.02 6.44 0.65
CA GLU A 453 32.63 6.70 1.96
C GLU A 453 32.79 5.43 2.82
N TRP A 454 31.82 4.50 2.79
CA TRP A 454 31.92 3.25 3.56
C TRP A 454 33.00 2.34 2.97
N VAL A 455 33.12 2.31 1.65
CA VAL A 455 34.18 1.55 0.97
C VAL A 455 35.55 2.14 1.29
N THR A 456 35.71 3.46 1.24
CA THR A 456 36.94 4.16 1.65
C THR A 456 37.31 3.85 3.10
N GLU A 457 36.36 3.95 4.02
CA GLU A 457 36.56 3.64 5.45
C GLU A 457 36.97 2.17 5.66
N ALA A 458 36.30 1.24 4.98
CA ALA A 458 36.62 -0.18 5.05
C ALA A 458 38.04 -0.48 4.52
N MET A 459 38.48 0.20 3.46
CA MET A 459 39.85 0.08 2.94
C MET A 459 40.89 0.65 3.90
N HIS A 460 40.60 1.80 4.53
CA HIS A 460 41.49 2.37 5.56
C HIS A 460 41.57 1.52 6.82
N SER A 461 40.50 0.80 7.15
CA SER A 461 40.41 -0.09 8.31
C SER A 461 40.76 -1.54 7.98
N ALA A 462 41.33 -1.80 6.79
CA ALA A 462 41.68 -3.14 6.36
C ALA A 462 42.75 -3.75 7.29
N ASP A 463 42.68 -5.07 7.48
CA ASP A 463 43.64 -5.80 8.31
C ASP A 463 45.08 -5.50 7.87
N GLY A 464 46.00 -5.35 8.84
CA GLY A 464 47.39 -4.97 8.59
C GLY A 464 48.17 -5.95 7.70
N ASN A 465 47.70 -7.19 7.54
CA ASN A 465 48.30 -8.16 6.63
C ASN A 465 47.73 -8.09 5.20
N SER A 466 46.67 -7.32 4.97
CA SER A 466 46.06 -7.16 3.65
C SER A 466 46.98 -6.38 2.70
N ALA A 467 46.79 -6.58 1.39
CA ALA A 467 47.49 -5.77 0.38
C ALA A 467 47.05 -4.30 0.44
N LEU A 468 45.79 -4.04 0.82
CA LEU A 468 45.24 -2.69 0.94
C LEU A 468 45.90 -1.89 2.06
N ALA A 469 46.18 -2.51 3.21
CA ALA A 469 46.86 -1.86 4.33
C ALA A 469 48.32 -1.44 4.02
N LYS A 470 48.90 -1.95 2.93
CA LYS A 470 50.26 -1.58 2.47
C LYS A 470 50.27 -0.39 1.51
N LEU A 471 49.10 0.03 1.03
CA LEU A 471 48.98 1.15 0.09
C LEU A 471 48.90 2.48 0.85
N PRO A 472 49.50 3.56 0.32
CA PRO A 472 49.28 4.90 0.86
C PRO A 472 47.80 5.30 0.83
N VAL A 473 47.39 6.15 1.77
CA VAL A 473 46.01 6.62 1.91
C VAL A 473 45.51 7.27 0.62
N GLU A 474 46.36 8.03 -0.06
CA GLU A 474 46.05 8.69 -1.33
C GLU A 474 45.72 7.68 -2.44
N VAL A 475 46.41 6.53 -2.47
CA VAL A 475 46.15 5.46 -3.44
C VAL A 475 44.83 4.77 -3.12
N LEU A 476 44.52 4.53 -1.84
CA LEU A 476 43.23 3.97 -1.43
C LEU A 476 42.07 4.91 -1.80
N THR A 477 42.25 6.23 -1.63
CA THR A 477 41.28 7.23 -2.09
C THR A 477 41.09 7.16 -3.60
N MET A 478 42.17 7.13 -4.39
CA MET A 478 42.08 7.00 -5.86
C MET A 478 41.37 5.71 -6.29
N ILE A 479 41.62 4.59 -5.60
CA ILE A 479 40.91 3.32 -5.85
C ILE A 479 39.42 3.47 -5.57
N SER A 480 39.04 4.13 -4.47
CA SER A 480 37.63 4.35 -4.15
C SER A 480 36.94 5.30 -5.14
N GLU A 481 37.65 6.31 -5.59
CA GLU A 481 37.15 7.28 -6.59
C GLU A 481 36.97 6.63 -7.96
N ALA A 482 37.85 5.70 -8.33
CA ALA A 482 37.76 4.92 -9.56
C ALA A 482 36.74 3.77 -9.52
N ASN A 483 36.09 3.51 -8.39
CA ASN A 483 35.09 2.46 -8.26
C ASN A 483 33.71 2.95 -8.71
N ASP A 484 33.39 2.71 -9.99
CA ASP A 484 32.12 3.06 -10.63
C ASP A 484 30.89 2.37 -10.00
N GLY A 485 31.09 1.27 -9.27
CA GLY A 485 30.02 0.56 -8.56
C GLY A 485 29.56 1.23 -7.26
N THR A 486 30.13 2.39 -6.91
CA THR A 486 29.76 3.20 -5.74
C THR A 486 29.26 4.58 -6.17
N MET A 487 28.67 5.32 -5.23
CA MET A 487 28.22 6.69 -5.44
C MET A 487 28.55 7.59 -4.24
N THR A 488 28.77 8.88 -4.50
CA THR A 488 28.85 9.89 -3.42
C THR A 488 27.46 10.13 -2.83
N ARG A 489 27.41 10.80 -1.67
CA ARG A 489 26.15 11.31 -1.10
C ARG A 489 25.39 12.21 -2.09
N SER A 490 26.08 13.17 -2.70
CA SER A 490 25.48 14.10 -3.66
C SER A 490 24.93 13.39 -4.92
N GLU A 491 25.62 12.35 -5.39
CA GLU A 491 25.15 11.53 -6.51
C GLU A 491 23.91 10.71 -6.13
N ALA A 492 23.88 10.13 -4.93
CA ALA A 492 22.72 9.42 -4.40
C ALA A 492 21.50 10.36 -4.22
N GLU A 493 21.73 11.61 -3.80
CA GLU A 493 20.69 12.62 -3.68
C GLU A 493 20.12 13.02 -5.04
N LYS A 494 20.97 13.12 -6.07
CA LYS A 494 20.52 13.35 -7.45
C LYS A 494 19.66 12.19 -7.96
N TYR A 495 20.10 10.94 -7.76
CA TYR A 495 19.29 9.78 -8.12
C TYR A 495 17.97 9.73 -7.35
N ARG A 496 17.96 10.13 -6.07
CA ARG A 496 16.73 10.27 -5.31
C ARG A 496 15.77 11.27 -5.93
N GLU A 497 16.25 12.43 -6.38
CA GLU A 497 15.40 13.43 -7.06
C GLU A 497 14.81 12.88 -8.36
N GLU A 498 15.62 12.18 -9.17
CA GLU A 498 15.17 11.51 -10.40
C GLU A 498 14.10 10.43 -10.09
N LEU A 499 14.36 9.57 -9.10
CA LEU A 499 13.44 8.55 -8.64
C LEU A 499 12.14 9.17 -8.09
N MET A 500 12.20 10.25 -7.32
CA MET A 500 11.01 10.93 -6.79
C MET A 500 10.19 11.61 -7.90
N ALA A 501 10.85 12.15 -8.93
CA ALA A 501 10.17 12.69 -10.09
C ALA A 501 9.42 11.59 -10.85
N GLU A 502 10.08 10.45 -11.09
CA GLU A 502 9.45 9.25 -11.68
C GLU A 502 8.24 8.80 -10.87
N ARG A 503 8.39 8.70 -9.55
CA ARG A 503 7.30 8.29 -8.65
C ARG A 503 6.15 9.27 -8.59
N THR A 504 6.40 10.56 -8.77
CA THR A 504 5.32 11.56 -8.78
C THR A 504 4.42 11.34 -9.99
N VAL A 505 5.02 11.14 -11.17
CA VAL A 505 4.29 10.83 -12.40
C VAL A 505 3.53 9.50 -12.27
N PHE A 506 4.18 8.48 -11.70
CA PHE A 506 3.56 7.19 -11.46
C PHE A 506 2.38 7.27 -10.47
N VAL A 507 2.54 7.99 -9.35
CA VAL A 507 1.45 8.16 -8.38
C VAL A 507 0.27 8.86 -9.05
N GLU A 508 0.50 9.87 -9.87
CA GLU A 508 -0.54 10.55 -10.64
C GLU A 508 -1.21 9.61 -11.66
N ALA A 509 -0.44 8.81 -12.40
CA ALA A 509 -0.98 7.83 -13.35
C ALA A 509 -1.78 6.72 -12.64
N ASN A 510 -1.25 6.11 -11.58
CA ASN A 510 -2.00 5.14 -10.78
C ASN A 510 -3.27 5.77 -10.17
N ASP A 511 -3.18 7.01 -9.70
CA ASP A 511 -4.33 7.73 -9.16
C ASP A 511 -5.41 8.04 -10.19
N GLN A 512 -5.03 8.34 -11.44
CA GLN A 512 -5.95 8.70 -12.53
C GLN A 512 -6.44 7.48 -13.30
N ASP A 513 -5.54 6.59 -13.70
CA ASP A 513 -5.81 5.51 -14.64
C ASP A 513 -6.38 4.26 -13.95
N TYR A 514 -5.93 3.97 -12.71
CA TYR A 514 -6.43 2.82 -11.95
C TYR A 514 -7.51 3.21 -10.93
N PHE A 515 -7.19 4.14 -10.01
CA PHE A 515 -8.10 4.61 -8.96
C PHE A 515 -9.05 5.71 -9.42
N GLY A 516 -8.70 6.42 -10.50
CA GLY A 516 -9.38 7.62 -10.99
C GLY A 516 -10.31 7.38 -12.15
N PHE A 517 -10.51 6.11 -12.54
CA PHE A 517 -11.36 5.75 -13.67
C PHE A 517 -12.73 6.41 -13.52
N GLU A 518 -13.10 7.22 -14.51
CA GLU A 518 -14.31 8.04 -14.47
C GLU A 518 -15.56 7.15 -14.59
N PHE A 519 -16.55 7.42 -13.75
CA PHE A 519 -17.84 6.74 -13.85
C PHE A 519 -18.64 7.32 -15.01
N ASN A 520 -18.76 6.58 -16.12
CA ASN A 520 -19.44 7.11 -17.30
C ASN A 520 -20.99 7.10 -17.15
N MET A 521 -21.53 6.26 -16.26
CA MET A 521 -22.98 6.13 -15.98
C MET A 521 -23.83 6.00 -17.27
N TRP A 522 -23.44 5.10 -18.19
CA TRP A 522 -24.24 4.71 -19.35
C TRP A 522 -25.01 3.41 -19.09
N HIS A 523 -26.22 3.30 -19.65
CA HIS A 523 -27.06 2.11 -19.52
C HIS A 523 -26.37 0.87 -20.12
N ILE A 524 -25.94 -0.08 -19.28
CA ILE A 524 -25.40 -1.37 -19.73
C ILE A 524 -26.57 -2.30 -20.14
N PHE A 525 -27.16 -2.04 -21.31
CA PHE A 525 -27.95 -3.04 -22.04
C PHE A 525 -27.25 -3.54 -23.32
N MET A 526 -26.02 -3.11 -23.56
CA MET A 526 -25.28 -3.33 -24.81
C MET A 526 -24.17 -4.39 -24.73
N ILE A 527 -24.17 -5.29 -23.73
CA ILE A 527 -23.29 -6.47 -23.71
C ILE A 527 -24.07 -7.80 -23.84
N ALA A 528 -25.40 -7.78 -23.73
CA ALA A 528 -26.22 -8.99 -23.94
C ALA A 528 -26.39 -9.39 -25.42
N PHE A 529 -26.16 -8.46 -26.37
CA PHE A 529 -26.42 -8.73 -27.80
C PHE A 529 -25.30 -9.53 -28.51
N HIS A 530 -24.10 -9.64 -27.92
CA HIS A 530 -23.00 -10.40 -28.52
C HIS A 530 -22.95 -11.87 -28.05
N MET A 531 -23.70 -12.24 -27.01
CA MET A 531 -23.65 -13.58 -26.40
C MET A 531 -24.83 -14.50 -26.78
N THR A 532 -25.88 -14.00 -27.43
CA THR A 532 -27.08 -14.81 -27.74
C THR A 532 -27.23 -15.24 -29.20
N GLY A 533 -26.36 -14.82 -30.11
CA GLY A 533 -26.31 -15.38 -31.48
C GLY A 533 -27.58 -15.24 -32.33
N GLU A 534 -28.53 -14.37 -31.96
CA GLU A 534 -29.72 -14.10 -32.77
C GLU A 534 -29.58 -12.77 -33.53
N GLN A 535 -29.59 -12.85 -34.87
CA GLN A 535 -29.65 -11.66 -35.71
C GLN A 535 -31.05 -11.02 -35.64
N PRO A 536 -31.15 -9.70 -35.43
CA PRO A 536 -32.43 -9.02 -35.58
C PRO A 536 -32.74 -8.83 -37.07
N GLY A 537 -33.95 -9.22 -37.47
CA GLY A 537 -34.48 -9.03 -38.80
C GLY A 537 -34.54 -7.56 -39.22
N GLU A 538 -34.33 -7.32 -40.51
CA GLU A 538 -34.31 -6.01 -41.16
C GLU A 538 -35.51 -5.13 -40.77
N ALA A 539 -35.23 -4.02 -40.09
CA ALA A 539 -36.12 -2.86 -40.04
C ALA A 539 -35.32 -1.62 -40.46
N SER A 540 -35.73 -1.02 -41.58
CA SER A 540 -35.12 0.17 -42.20
C SER A 540 -35.13 1.39 -41.27
N PRO A 541 -34.09 2.25 -41.29
CA PRO A 541 -34.00 3.41 -40.39
C PRO A 541 -34.81 4.62 -40.89
N PRO A 542 -35.40 5.44 -40.01
CA PRO A 542 -35.84 6.77 -40.39
C PRO A 542 -34.64 7.72 -40.51
N SER A 543 -34.64 8.49 -41.59
CA SER A 543 -33.65 9.51 -41.94
C SER A 543 -33.74 10.74 -41.03
N ASN A 544 -32.63 11.06 -40.35
CA ASN A 544 -32.10 12.40 -40.01
C ASN A 544 -31.58 12.49 -38.57
N SER A 545 -30.27 12.29 -38.41
CA SER A 545 -29.44 12.96 -37.41
C SER A 545 -27.95 12.82 -37.80
N PRO A 546 -27.07 13.77 -37.43
CA PRO A 546 -25.73 13.89 -38.02
C PRO A 546 -24.76 12.88 -37.39
N LYS A 547 -24.01 12.17 -38.25
CA LYS A 547 -22.93 11.25 -37.84
C LYS A 547 -21.81 12.00 -37.09
N PRO A 548 -21.36 11.53 -35.91
CA PRO A 548 -20.10 12.00 -35.35
C PRO A 548 -18.93 11.46 -36.19
N LYS A 549 -17.98 12.35 -36.53
CA LYS A 549 -16.74 12.01 -37.23
C LYS A 549 -15.82 11.26 -36.26
N LEU A 550 -15.50 10.01 -36.58
CA LEU A 550 -14.29 9.35 -36.08
C LEU A 550 -13.07 10.20 -36.44
N LEU A 551 -12.41 10.78 -35.43
CA LEU A 551 -11.08 11.35 -35.58
C LEU A 551 -10.07 10.25 -35.26
N SER A 552 -9.45 9.74 -36.32
CA SER A 552 -8.29 8.86 -36.27
C SER A 552 -7.13 9.51 -35.54
N SER A 553 -6.51 8.74 -34.65
CA SER A 553 -5.21 8.97 -34.01
C SER A 553 -4.12 9.33 -35.03
N ALA A 554 -3.77 10.62 -35.11
CA ALA A 554 -2.46 11.10 -35.57
C ALA A 554 -2.35 12.62 -35.39
N SER A 555 -1.77 13.10 -34.29
CA SER A 555 -0.90 14.29 -34.35
C SER A 555 -0.02 14.40 -33.11
N ARG A 556 1.18 13.83 -33.25
CA ARG A 556 2.39 14.16 -32.48
C ARG A 556 2.70 15.64 -32.73
N ARG A 557 2.54 16.50 -31.72
CA ARG A 557 2.91 17.92 -31.80
C ARG A 557 4.29 18.13 -31.18
N GLU A 558 5.31 18.15 -32.03
CA GLU A 558 6.62 18.72 -31.70
C GLU A 558 6.44 20.21 -31.36
N ARG A 559 6.90 20.63 -30.17
CA ARG A 559 7.18 22.05 -29.89
C ARG A 559 8.69 22.26 -29.88
N LYS A 560 9.22 22.74 -31.01
CA LYS A 560 10.52 23.42 -31.06
C LYS A 560 10.34 24.84 -30.53
N GLY A 561 10.90 25.12 -29.35
CA GLY A 561 11.12 26.48 -28.86
C GLY A 561 12.45 27.01 -29.37
N GLN A 562 12.41 27.96 -30.33
CA GLN A 562 13.56 28.78 -30.73
C GLN A 562 13.84 29.83 -29.63
N VAL A 563 15.02 29.77 -29.02
CA VAL A 563 15.59 30.88 -28.25
C VAL A 563 16.22 31.86 -29.24
N LYS A 564 15.68 33.08 -29.31
CA LYS A 564 16.28 34.21 -30.02
C LYS A 564 17.25 34.93 -29.07
N ILE A 565 18.51 34.97 -29.45
CA ILE A 565 19.54 35.86 -28.90
C ILE A 565 19.39 37.22 -29.61
N SER A 566 19.31 38.30 -28.84
CA SER A 566 19.74 39.63 -29.30
C SER A 566 20.09 40.54 -28.13
N GLN A 567 21.40 40.82 -28.05
CA GLN A 567 22.14 41.95 -27.45
C GLN A 567 21.98 42.25 -25.96
#